data_AF-A0A2V8PMW5-F1
#
_entry.id   AF-A0A2V8PMW5-F1
#
_cell.length_a   1.000
_cell.length_b   1.000
_cell.length_c   1.000
_cell.angle_alpha   90.00
_cell.angle_beta   90.00
_cell.angle_gamma   90.00
#
_symmetry.space_group_name_H-M   'P 1'
#
loop_
_entity.id
_entity.type
_entity.pdbx_description
1 polymer ?
#
loop_
_entity_poly.entity_id
_entity_poly.type
_entity_poly.pdbx_seq_one_letter_code
_entity_poly.pdbx_strand_id
1 'polypeptide(L)'
;MLIVSIGCSIVVSSPTAAQSVGDPAKAQMQEMDRRELQLNSVGGDKGRSNDPKRSQAMMDQVSEDFQRILTLHNEIVRAIAANRSLGYQFISDATGEIKKRSARLQSSLKLQKPEPTTENRVTETDLKTMETKDELILLCKQIESFVRNPIIEKPGTVDAQQLVKARRDLQSIVELSDEIKKQANRRMH
;
A
#
# COMPACT_ATOMS: atom_id res chain seq x y z
N MET A 1 21.77 63.81 44.89
CA MET A 1 21.44 62.43 45.32
C MET A 1 21.19 61.60 44.07
N LEU A 2 22.03 60.57 43.87
CA LEU A 2 21.93 59.54 42.84
C LEU A 2 20.69 58.66 43.08
N ILE A 3 19.91 58.37 42.04
CA ILE A 3 19.30 57.04 41.86
C ILE A 3 19.26 56.73 40.36
N VAL A 4 20.09 55.77 39.95
CA VAL A 4 20.15 55.15 38.63
C VAL A 4 19.17 53.98 38.63
N SER A 5 18.20 53.95 37.72
CA SER A 5 17.35 52.77 37.49
C SER A 5 17.61 52.22 36.09
N ILE A 6 18.37 51.13 36.06
CA ILE A 6 18.67 50.28 34.90
C ILE A 6 17.44 49.41 34.64
N GLY A 7 16.69 49.71 33.58
CA GLY A 7 15.61 48.86 33.08
C GLY A 7 16.16 47.76 32.18
N CYS A 8 16.20 46.53 32.70
CA CYS A 8 16.68 45.35 31.99
C CYS A 8 15.62 44.88 30.96
N SER A 9 15.95 44.90 29.67
CA SER A 9 15.09 44.34 28.61
C SER A 9 15.19 42.82 28.61
N ILE A 10 14.10 42.13 28.97
CA ILE A 10 14.01 40.67 28.84
C ILE A 10 13.30 40.38 27.51
N VAL A 11 14.08 40.10 26.47
CA VAL A 11 13.56 39.57 25.21
C VAL A 11 13.38 38.07 25.41
N VAL A 12 12.13 37.63 25.63
CA VAL A 12 11.80 36.21 25.71
C VAL A 12 11.72 35.66 24.28
N SER A 13 12.86 35.23 23.75
CA SER A 13 12.92 34.44 22.53
C SER A 13 12.49 33.01 22.85
N SER A 14 11.24 32.67 22.57
CA SER A 14 10.77 31.28 22.63
C SER A 14 11.57 30.42 21.64
N PRO A 15 12.12 29.26 22.05
CA PRO A 15 12.68 28.33 21.09
C PRO A 15 11.52 27.72 20.29
N THR A 16 11.44 28.05 19.00
CA THR A 16 10.68 27.28 18.04
C THR A 16 11.24 25.86 18.06
N ALA A 17 10.51 24.93 18.68
CA ALA A 17 10.76 23.51 18.52
C ALA A 17 10.64 23.20 17.02
N ALA A 18 11.79 23.12 16.36
CA ALA A 18 11.90 22.58 15.01
C ALA A 18 11.36 21.15 15.07
N GLN A 19 10.12 20.98 14.62
CA GLN A 19 9.57 19.67 14.33
C GLN A 19 10.43 19.11 13.21
N SER A 20 11.39 18.25 13.57
CA SER A 20 12.02 17.33 12.65
C SER A 20 10.89 16.50 12.06
N VAL A 21 10.41 16.90 10.88
CA VAL A 21 9.54 16.10 10.03
C VAL A 21 10.35 14.85 9.71
N GLY A 22 10.15 13.80 10.51
CA GLY A 22 10.69 12.49 10.22
C GLY A 22 10.23 12.09 8.83
N ASP A 23 11.16 11.58 8.02
CA ASP A 23 10.90 11.09 6.68
C ASP A 23 9.61 10.25 6.67
N PRO A 24 8.55 10.66 5.95
CA PRO A 24 7.27 9.96 5.96
C PRO A 24 7.41 8.51 5.49
N ALA A 25 8.44 8.19 4.70
CA ALA A 25 8.74 6.82 4.33
C ALA A 25 9.27 5.99 5.51
N LYS A 26 10.07 6.58 6.41
CA LYS A 26 10.53 5.92 7.64
C LYS A 26 9.40 5.72 8.64
N ALA A 27 8.52 6.71 8.78
CA ALA A 27 7.33 6.59 9.62
C ALA A 27 6.37 5.51 9.10
N GLN A 28 6.18 5.42 7.78
CA GLN A 28 5.43 4.32 7.15
C GLN A 28 6.11 2.96 7.34
N MET A 29 7.44 2.90 7.28
CA MET A 29 8.18 1.65 7.47
C MET A 29 8.05 1.12 8.89
N GLN A 30 8.22 1.98 9.90
CA GLN A 30 8.04 1.60 11.31
C GLN A 30 6.60 1.16 11.62
N GLU A 31 5.62 1.82 11.00
CA GLU A 31 4.22 1.47 11.13
C GLU A 31 3.91 0.13 10.43
N MET A 32 4.59 -0.17 9.32
CA MET A 32 4.48 -1.47 8.63
C MET A 32 5.09 -2.62 9.44
N ASP A 33 6.27 -2.43 10.04
CA ASP A 33 6.89 -3.42 10.93
C ASP A 33 5.99 -3.71 12.15
N ARG A 34 5.32 -2.67 12.67
CA ARG A 34 4.35 -2.82 13.76
C ARG A 34 3.11 -3.61 13.35
N ARG A 35 2.71 -3.54 12.07
CA ARG A 35 1.57 -4.28 11.51
C ARG A 35 1.89 -5.77 11.34
N GLU A 36 3.12 -6.07 10.92
CA GLU A 36 3.64 -7.43 10.73
C GLU A 36 3.47 -8.30 12.00
N LEU A 37 3.87 -7.76 13.16
CA LEU A 37 3.80 -8.45 14.45
C LEU A 37 2.39 -8.92 14.86
N GLN A 38 1.34 -8.20 14.44
CA GLN A 38 -0.03 -8.47 14.90
C GLN A 38 -0.87 -9.26 13.88
N LEU A 39 -0.49 -9.30 12.60
CA LEU A 39 -1.07 -10.24 11.63
C LEU A 39 -0.79 -11.71 11.99
N ASN A 40 0.34 -11.97 12.65
CA ASN A 40 0.70 -13.29 13.19
C ASN A 40 -0.32 -13.83 14.24
N SER A 41 -1.07 -12.94 14.90
CA SER A 41 -2.05 -13.33 15.93
C SER A 41 -3.43 -13.72 15.38
N VAL A 42 -3.76 -13.29 14.15
CA VAL A 42 -5.10 -13.48 13.55
C VAL A 42 -5.24 -14.85 12.87
N GLY A 43 -4.13 -15.47 12.44
CA GLY A 43 -4.11 -16.77 11.78
C GLY A 43 -3.98 -17.93 12.75
N GLY A 44 -5.03 -18.24 13.52
CA GLY A 44 -5.06 -19.33 14.50
C GLY A 44 -4.68 -20.72 13.95
N ASP A 45 -3.39 -21.02 13.93
CA ASP A 45 -2.84 -22.35 13.63
C ASP A 45 -2.01 -22.82 14.82
N LYS A 46 -2.62 -23.61 15.71
CA LYS A 46 -1.91 -24.40 16.73
C LYS A 46 -1.41 -25.74 16.17
N GLY A 47 -1.41 -25.94 14.84
CA GLY A 47 -1.34 -27.28 14.23
C GLY A 47 -0.21 -27.54 13.22
N ARG A 48 0.59 -26.55 12.81
CA ARG A 48 1.76 -26.78 11.95
C ARG A 48 3.03 -26.38 12.68
N SER A 49 4.06 -27.24 12.56
CA SER A 49 5.41 -27.02 13.08
C SER A 49 5.71 -25.54 13.21
N ASN A 50 5.71 -25.07 14.46
CA ASN A 50 5.87 -23.67 14.83
C ASN A 50 7.35 -23.30 14.67
N ASP A 51 7.91 -23.53 13.47
CA ASP A 51 9.28 -23.20 13.13
C ASP A 51 9.36 -21.68 13.01
N PRO A 52 9.96 -20.99 13.99
CA PRO A 52 9.98 -19.54 14.01
C PRO A 52 10.67 -18.97 12.75
N LYS A 53 11.60 -19.72 12.15
CA LYS A 53 12.30 -19.31 10.92
C LYS A 53 11.36 -19.26 9.72
N ARG A 54 10.45 -20.24 9.60
CA ARG A 54 9.47 -20.28 8.52
C ARG A 54 8.45 -19.15 8.67
N SER A 55 7.98 -18.91 9.89
CA SER A 55 7.07 -17.80 10.17
C SER A 55 7.72 -16.45 9.88
N GLN A 56 8.98 -16.25 10.30
CA GLN A 56 9.72 -15.03 10.00
C GLN A 56 9.91 -14.82 8.50
N ALA A 57 10.35 -15.85 7.76
CA ALA A 57 10.53 -15.75 6.32
C ALA A 57 9.22 -15.42 5.57
N MET A 58 8.07 -15.92 6.04
CA MET A 58 6.77 -15.54 5.50
C MET A 58 6.44 -14.07 5.77
N MET A 59 6.77 -13.57 6.95
CA MET A 59 6.53 -12.17 7.33
C MET A 59 7.44 -11.22 6.55
N ASP A 60 8.73 -11.55 6.42
CA ASP A 60 9.68 -10.79 5.59
C ASP A 60 9.17 -10.67 4.15
N GLN A 61 8.63 -11.76 3.59
CA GLN A 61 8.07 -11.75 2.23
C GLN A 61 6.81 -10.87 2.13
N VAL A 62 5.94 -10.90 3.13
CA VAL A 62 4.75 -10.03 3.19
C VAL A 62 5.19 -8.56 3.25
N SER A 63 6.18 -8.24 4.08
CA SER A 63 6.75 -6.90 4.22
C SER A 63 7.35 -6.40 2.91
N GLU A 64 8.18 -7.22 2.25
CA GLU A 64 8.77 -6.91 0.94
C GLU A 64 7.69 -6.66 -0.13
N ASP A 65 6.62 -7.47 -0.13
CA ASP A 65 5.52 -7.34 -1.07
C ASP A 65 4.77 -6.02 -0.90
N PHE A 66 4.44 -5.65 0.34
CA PHE A 66 3.82 -4.37 0.66
C PHE A 66 4.71 -3.20 0.24
N GLN A 67 5.99 -3.22 0.62
CA GLN A 67 6.94 -2.16 0.28
C GLN A 67 7.06 -1.97 -1.23
N ARG A 68 7.16 -3.08 -1.98
CA ARG A 68 7.32 -2.98 -3.43
C ARG A 68 6.05 -2.44 -4.10
N ILE A 69 4.86 -2.89 -3.68
CA ILE A 69 3.59 -2.37 -4.19
C ILE A 69 3.46 -0.87 -3.91
N LEU A 70 3.75 -0.42 -2.69
CA LEU A 70 3.66 1.00 -2.32
C LEU A 70 4.69 1.86 -3.06
N THR A 71 5.89 1.33 -3.30
CA THR A 71 6.92 2.01 -4.09
C THR A 71 6.44 2.23 -5.53
N LEU A 72 5.92 1.19 -6.19
CA LEU A 72 5.39 1.28 -7.56
C LEU A 72 4.16 2.19 -7.64
N HIS A 73 3.25 2.11 -6.66
CA HIS A 73 2.13 3.04 -6.52
C HIS A 73 2.61 4.50 -6.50
N ASN A 74 3.60 4.82 -5.66
CA ASN A 74 4.15 6.16 -5.56
C ASN A 74 4.84 6.62 -6.86
N GLU A 75 5.54 5.72 -7.56
CA GLU A 75 6.14 6.00 -8.86
C GLU A 75 5.07 6.38 -9.90
N ILE A 76 3.99 5.60 -9.97
CA ILE A 76 2.85 5.85 -10.87
C ILE A 76 2.18 7.18 -10.53
N VAL A 77 1.85 7.41 -9.25
CA VAL A 77 1.22 8.65 -8.78
C VAL A 77 2.07 9.87 -9.13
N ARG A 78 3.39 9.83 -8.89
CA ARG A 78 4.29 10.93 -9.25
C ARG A 78 4.33 11.18 -10.76
N ALA A 79 4.35 10.13 -11.57
CA ALA A 79 4.37 10.29 -13.03
C ALA A 79 3.07 10.90 -13.56
N ILE A 80 1.92 10.47 -13.03
CA ILE A 80 0.59 11.03 -13.33
C ILE A 80 0.51 12.50 -12.90
N ALA A 81 0.96 12.83 -11.68
CA ALA A 81 0.93 14.19 -11.14
C ALA A 81 1.85 15.14 -11.92
N ALA A 82 3.00 14.65 -12.40
CA ALA A 82 3.90 15.41 -13.26
C ALA A 82 3.40 15.50 -14.73
N ASN A 83 2.22 14.94 -15.03
CA ASN A 83 1.64 14.85 -16.36
C ASN A 83 2.62 14.33 -17.43
N ARG A 84 3.50 13.40 -17.03
CA ARG A 84 4.50 12.79 -17.92
C ARG A 84 3.81 11.72 -18.76
N SER A 85 4.24 11.58 -20.02
CA SER A 85 3.88 10.38 -20.78
C SER A 85 4.57 9.17 -20.13
N LEU A 86 3.75 8.23 -19.65
CA LEU A 86 4.25 6.96 -19.15
C LEU A 86 4.48 6.03 -20.34
N GLY A 87 5.73 5.59 -20.54
CA GLY A 87 6.05 4.61 -21.57
C GLY A 87 5.35 3.28 -21.29
N TYR A 88 4.81 2.63 -22.32
CA TYR A 88 4.09 1.37 -22.16
C TYR A 88 4.95 0.24 -21.55
N GLN A 89 6.27 0.26 -21.76
CA GLN A 89 7.19 -0.65 -21.08
C GLN A 89 7.12 -0.51 -19.55
N PHE A 90 7.25 0.72 -19.04
CA PHE A 90 7.16 0.98 -17.60
C PHE A 90 5.80 0.55 -17.05
N ILE A 91 4.71 0.86 -17.76
CA ILE A 91 3.35 0.48 -17.34
C ILE A 91 3.24 -1.05 -17.24
N SER A 92 3.71 -1.78 -18.25
CA SER A 92 3.68 -3.24 -18.27
C SER A 92 4.49 -3.86 -17.13
N ASP A 93 5.70 -3.37 -16.89
CA ASP A 93 6.58 -3.87 -15.84
C ASP A 93 6.02 -3.57 -14.45
N ALA A 94 5.59 -2.33 -14.20
CA ALA A 94 5.07 -1.91 -12.91
C ALA A 94 3.78 -2.67 -12.55
N THR A 95 2.83 -2.75 -13.48
CA THR A 95 1.57 -3.48 -13.24
C THR A 95 1.78 -4.99 -13.18
N GLY A 96 2.74 -5.54 -13.94
CA GLY A 96 3.15 -6.93 -13.82
C GLY A 96 3.69 -7.28 -12.43
N GLU A 97 4.55 -6.44 -11.86
CA GLU A 97 5.06 -6.63 -10.50
C GLU A 97 3.97 -6.44 -9.44
N ILE A 98 3.11 -5.41 -9.55
CA ILE A 98 1.97 -5.22 -8.64
C ILE A 98 1.06 -6.46 -8.64
N LYS A 99 0.71 -7.00 -9.81
CA LYS A 99 -0.09 -8.23 -9.94
C LYS A 99 0.55 -9.38 -9.18
N LYS A 100 1.83 -9.67 -9.46
CA LYS A 100 2.58 -10.79 -8.89
C LYS A 100 2.62 -10.71 -7.36
N ARG A 101 2.96 -9.53 -6.82
CA ARG A 101 3.09 -9.30 -5.38
C ARG A 101 1.72 -9.34 -4.68
N SER A 102 0.69 -8.77 -5.29
CA SER A 102 -0.68 -8.79 -4.75
C SER A 102 -1.27 -10.21 -4.68
N ALA A 103 -1.07 -11.01 -5.74
CA ALA A 103 -1.50 -12.41 -5.75
C ALA A 103 -0.78 -13.26 -4.67
N ARG A 104 0.49 -12.94 -4.40
CA ARG A 104 1.24 -13.57 -3.32
C ARG A 104 0.74 -13.14 -1.94
N LEU A 105 0.45 -11.86 -1.73
CA LEU A 105 -0.19 -11.38 -0.50
C LEU A 105 -1.53 -12.07 -0.24
N GLN A 106 -2.36 -12.30 -1.26
CA GLN A 106 -3.61 -13.06 -1.09
C GLN A 106 -3.36 -14.45 -0.50
N SER A 107 -2.30 -15.12 -0.97
CA SER A 107 -1.94 -16.47 -0.51
C SER A 107 -1.32 -16.45 0.88
N SER A 108 -0.36 -15.55 1.13
CA SER A 108 0.31 -15.43 2.43
C SER A 108 -0.63 -15.03 3.56
N LEU A 109 -1.58 -14.14 3.29
CA LEU A 109 -2.53 -13.63 4.29
C LEU A 109 -3.80 -14.49 4.42
N LYS A 110 -3.88 -15.62 3.71
CA LYS A 110 -5.09 -16.48 3.66
C LYS A 110 -6.35 -15.68 3.28
N LEU A 111 -6.17 -14.71 2.37
CA LEU A 111 -7.20 -13.85 1.81
C LEU A 111 -7.82 -14.45 0.53
N GLN A 112 -7.65 -15.76 0.33
CA GLN A 112 -8.24 -16.48 -0.80
C GLN A 112 -9.77 -16.60 -0.65
N LYS A 113 -10.48 -16.57 -1.77
CA LYS A 113 -11.95 -16.58 -1.85
C LYS A 113 -12.48 -18.01 -1.63
N PRO A 114 -13.62 -18.18 -0.95
CA PRO A 114 -14.59 -19.23 -1.30
C PRO A 114 -15.43 -18.71 -2.48
N GLU A 115 -15.22 -19.30 -3.68
CA GLU A 115 -15.97 -19.16 -4.94
C GLU A 115 -16.22 -17.74 -5.55
N PRO A 116 -16.16 -17.57 -6.88
CA PRO A 116 -16.31 -16.28 -7.53
C PRO A 116 -17.78 -15.84 -7.62
N THR A 117 -18.22 -14.92 -6.75
CA THR A 117 -19.36 -14.05 -7.05
C THR A 117 -18.96 -13.00 -8.09
N THR A 118 -19.74 -12.94 -9.18
CA THR A 118 -19.54 -12.19 -10.43
C THR A 118 -19.86 -10.70 -10.36
N GLU A 119 -20.36 -10.18 -9.24
CA GLU A 119 -21.07 -8.90 -9.20
C GLU A 119 -20.21 -7.62 -9.19
N ASN A 120 -18.88 -7.70 -9.15
CA ASN A 120 -18.03 -6.48 -9.14
C ASN A 120 -16.69 -6.69 -9.87
N ARG A 121 -16.68 -7.46 -10.97
CA ARG A 121 -15.51 -7.51 -11.84
C ARG A 121 -15.53 -6.29 -12.74
N VAL A 122 -14.47 -5.48 -12.68
CA VAL A 122 -14.16 -4.56 -13.77
C VAL A 122 -13.99 -5.42 -15.02
N THR A 123 -14.88 -5.28 -16.00
CA THR A 123 -14.82 -6.13 -17.19
C THR A 123 -13.75 -5.61 -18.15
N GLU A 124 -13.18 -6.51 -18.96
CA GLU A 124 -12.25 -6.14 -20.04
C GLU A 124 -12.87 -5.07 -20.97
N THR A 125 -14.20 -5.09 -21.11
CA THR A 125 -14.97 -4.12 -21.90
C THR A 125 -14.99 -2.74 -21.26
N ASP A 126 -15.15 -2.64 -19.93
CA ASP A 126 -15.14 -1.36 -19.23
C ASP A 126 -13.78 -0.66 -19.37
N LEU A 127 -12.70 -1.43 -19.25
CA LEU A 127 -11.33 -0.92 -19.34
C LEU A 127 -10.92 -0.51 -20.76
N LYS A 128 -11.39 -1.23 -21.80
CA LYS A 128 -11.12 -0.86 -23.20
C LYS A 128 -11.56 0.55 -23.58
N THR A 129 -12.51 1.12 -22.85
CA THR A 129 -12.99 2.50 -23.09
C THR A 129 -12.25 3.57 -22.30
N MET A 130 -11.46 3.18 -21.29
CA MET A 130 -10.71 4.11 -20.46
C MET A 130 -9.40 4.52 -21.13
N GLU A 131 -8.96 5.75 -20.88
CA GLU A 131 -7.58 6.11 -21.14
C GLU A 131 -6.67 5.40 -20.12
N THR A 132 -5.50 4.93 -20.55
CA THR A 132 -4.55 4.21 -19.68
C THR A 132 -4.20 4.98 -18.40
N LYS A 133 -4.22 6.32 -18.46
CA LYS A 133 -4.03 7.18 -17.28
C LYS A 133 -5.14 6.96 -16.24
N ASP A 134 -6.39 6.87 -16.67
CA ASP A 134 -7.55 6.67 -15.78
C ASP A 134 -7.54 5.27 -15.16
N GLU A 135 -7.11 4.26 -15.91
CA GLU A 135 -6.92 2.90 -15.39
C GLU A 135 -5.85 2.86 -14.29
N LEU A 136 -4.74 3.57 -14.49
CA LEU A 136 -3.68 3.68 -13.49
C LEU A 136 -4.14 4.45 -12.24
N ILE A 137 -4.97 5.48 -12.40
CA ILE A 137 -5.60 6.19 -11.27
C ILE A 137 -6.51 5.24 -10.50
N LEU A 138 -7.33 4.43 -11.20
CA LEU A 138 -8.20 3.44 -10.58
C LEU A 138 -7.39 2.39 -9.79
N LEU A 139 -6.28 1.90 -10.37
CA LEU A 139 -5.37 0.98 -9.70
C LEU A 139 -4.79 1.60 -8.42
N CYS A 140 -4.34 2.84 -8.49
CA CYS A 140 -3.80 3.55 -7.32
C CYS A 140 -4.85 3.69 -6.21
N LYS A 141 -6.10 4.03 -6.56
CA LYS A 141 -7.22 4.08 -5.58
C LYS A 141 -7.51 2.73 -4.95
N GLN A 142 -7.43 1.63 -5.70
CA GLN A 142 -7.63 0.28 -5.17
C GLN A 142 -6.51 -0.11 -4.20
N ILE A 143 -5.25 0.21 -4.53
CA ILE A 143 -4.10 0.02 -3.64
C ILE A 143 -4.29 0.82 -2.35
N GLU A 144 -4.67 2.11 -2.44
CA GLU A 144 -4.97 2.95 -1.27
C GLU A 144 -6.10 2.38 -0.41
N SER A 145 -7.19 1.91 -1.04
CA SER A 145 -8.33 1.26 -0.38
C SER A 145 -7.92 0.03 0.42
N PHE A 146 -7.03 -0.79 -0.14
CA PHE A 146 -6.50 -1.98 0.51
C PHE A 146 -5.62 -1.63 1.72
N VAL A 147 -4.65 -0.72 1.56
CA VAL A 147 -3.67 -0.42 2.63
C VAL A 147 -4.27 0.40 3.78
N ARG A 148 -5.38 1.11 3.53
CA ARG A 148 -6.16 1.82 4.56
C ARG A 148 -7.24 0.95 5.20
N ASN A 149 -7.37 -0.31 4.81
CA ASN A 149 -8.31 -1.22 5.45
C ASN A 149 -7.89 -1.44 6.92
N PRO A 150 -8.79 -1.30 7.91
CA PRO A 150 -8.45 -1.41 9.33
C PRO A 150 -7.74 -2.70 9.72
N ILE A 151 -8.04 -3.85 9.10
CA ILE A 151 -7.35 -5.11 9.43
C ILE A 151 -5.87 -5.11 9.00
N ILE A 152 -5.54 -4.25 8.02
CA ILE A 152 -4.19 -4.06 7.47
C ILE A 152 -3.51 -2.90 8.18
N GLU A 153 -4.23 -1.78 8.37
CA GLU A 153 -3.73 -0.57 9.00
C GLU A 153 -3.53 -0.73 10.52
N LYS A 154 -4.48 -1.40 11.19
CA LYS A 154 -4.49 -1.65 12.64
C LYS A 154 -4.75 -3.13 12.91
N PRO A 155 -3.76 -4.00 12.69
CA PRO A 155 -3.89 -5.44 12.94
C PRO A 155 -4.37 -5.72 14.37
N GLY A 156 -5.17 -6.77 14.55
CA GLY A 156 -5.85 -7.05 15.83
C GLY A 156 -7.31 -6.60 15.90
N THR A 157 -7.81 -5.82 14.93
CA THR A 157 -9.25 -5.63 14.73
C THR A 157 -9.83 -6.86 14.01
N VAL A 158 -10.70 -7.62 14.68
CA VAL A 158 -11.43 -8.72 14.04
C VAL A 158 -12.77 -8.20 13.54
N ASP A 159 -12.78 -7.75 12.27
CA ASP A 159 -14.00 -7.37 11.57
C ASP A 159 -14.10 -8.21 10.27
N ALA A 160 -15.10 -9.08 10.22
CA ALA A 160 -15.34 -9.95 9.07
C ALA A 160 -15.68 -9.18 7.79
N GLN A 161 -16.33 -8.03 7.89
CA GLN A 161 -16.61 -7.17 6.74
C GLN A 161 -15.33 -6.55 6.21
N GLN A 162 -14.46 -6.08 7.10
CA GLN A 162 -13.16 -5.55 6.69
C GLN A 162 -12.27 -6.62 6.07
N LEU A 163 -12.32 -7.86 6.58
CA LEU A 163 -11.66 -9.02 5.97
C LEU A 163 -12.17 -9.27 4.55
N VAL A 164 -13.49 -9.32 4.36
CA VAL A 164 -14.10 -9.49 3.03
C VAL A 164 -13.70 -8.34 2.10
N LYS A 165 -13.67 -7.11 2.60
CA LYS A 165 -13.23 -5.93 1.83
C LYS A 165 -11.78 -6.06 1.39
N ALA A 166 -10.85 -6.40 2.30
CA ALA A 166 -9.44 -6.58 1.96
C ALA A 166 -9.22 -7.68 0.90
N ARG A 167 -9.99 -8.78 0.99
CA ARG A 167 -9.98 -9.83 -0.03
C ARG A 167 -10.41 -9.30 -1.40
N ARG A 168 -11.50 -8.54 -1.44
CA ARG A 168 -12.02 -7.92 -2.67
C ARG A 168 -11.03 -6.91 -3.24
N ASP A 169 -10.48 -6.03 -2.40
CA ASP A 169 -9.51 -5.01 -2.84
C ASP A 169 -8.28 -5.68 -3.49
N LEU A 170 -7.66 -6.69 -2.85
CA LEU A 170 -6.54 -7.42 -3.45
C LEU A 170 -6.90 -8.12 -4.76
N GLN A 171 -8.10 -8.70 -4.84
CA GLN A 171 -8.56 -9.36 -6.06
C GLN A 171 -8.67 -8.34 -7.20
N SER A 172 -9.28 -7.19 -6.93
CA SER A 172 -9.42 -6.12 -7.92
C SER A 172 -8.06 -5.58 -8.36
N ILE A 173 -7.10 -5.42 -7.43
CA ILE A 173 -5.73 -5.01 -7.77
C ILE A 173 -5.07 -6.02 -8.71
N VAL A 174 -5.20 -7.33 -8.44
CA VAL A 174 -4.64 -8.39 -9.29
C VAL A 174 -5.25 -8.37 -10.69
N GLU A 175 -6.57 -8.28 -10.79
CA GLU A 175 -7.30 -8.30 -12.07
C GLU A 175 -7.03 -7.04 -12.90
N LEU A 176 -7.12 -5.85 -12.27
CA LEU A 176 -6.88 -4.59 -12.95
C LEU A 176 -5.42 -4.46 -13.40
N SER A 177 -4.47 -4.88 -12.57
CA SER A 177 -3.06 -4.87 -12.94
C SER A 177 -2.76 -5.81 -14.11
N ASP A 178 -3.41 -6.98 -14.15
CA ASP A 178 -3.28 -7.91 -15.28
C ASP A 178 -3.80 -7.31 -16.58
N GLU A 179 -4.93 -6.62 -16.52
CA GLU A 179 -5.54 -6.03 -17.72
C GLU A 179 -4.75 -4.84 -18.24
N ILE A 180 -4.33 -3.91 -17.35
CA ILE A 180 -3.48 -2.78 -17.74
C ILE A 180 -2.17 -3.29 -18.37
N LYS A 181 -1.56 -4.34 -17.81
CA LYS A 181 -0.37 -4.97 -18.38
C LYS A 181 -0.61 -5.47 -19.81
N LYS A 182 -1.70 -6.20 -20.03
CA LYS A 182 -2.05 -6.72 -21.36
C LYS A 182 -2.24 -5.59 -22.36
N GLN A 183 -2.94 -4.53 -21.97
CA GLN A 183 -3.14 -3.37 -22.83
C GLN A 183 -1.84 -2.64 -23.15
N ALA A 184 -0.98 -2.42 -22.15
CA ALA A 184 0.33 -1.81 -22.36
C ALA A 184 1.19 -2.62 -23.34
N ASN A 185 1.25 -3.95 -23.18
CA ASN A 185 1.95 -4.83 -24.12
C ASN A 185 1.41 -4.74 -25.54
N ARG A 186 0.09 -4.65 -25.73
CA ARG A 186 -0.52 -4.50 -27.07
C ARG A 186 -0.13 -3.20 -27.75
N ARG A 187 0.13 -2.13 -27.00
CA ARG A 187 0.49 -0.81 -27.53
C ARG A 187 2.00 -0.61 -27.73
N MET A 188 2.82 -1.57 -27.31
CA MET A 188 4.26 -1.62 -27.60
C MET A 188 4.57 -2.23 -28.96
N HIS A 189 3.60 -2.92 -29.57
CA HIS A 189 3.67 -3.57 -30.86
C HIS A 189 2.77 -2.83 -31.86
#